data_AF-A0A7S1RQQ6-F1
#
_entry.id   AF-A0A7S1RQQ6-F1
#
_cell.length_a   1.000
_cell.length_b   1.000
_cell.length_c   1.000
_cell.angle_alpha   90.00
_cell.angle_beta   90.00
_cell.angle_gamma   90.00
#
_symmetry.space_group_name_H-M   'P 1'
#
loop_
_entity.id
_entity.type
_entity.pdbx_description
1 polymer ?
#
loop_
_entity_poly.entity_id
_entity_poly.type
_entity_poly.pdbx_seq_one_letter_code
_entity_poly.pdbx_strand_id
1 'polypeptide(L)'
;ANSVVTRRGIEGLNRELSLPSAFVAVQIRRGDKVAGRRRETLKVTMPDYVRAAVQHCKPPCATVIVCTDDVSAAEELAAGVRQERPSIQVRWRARKATPEHLRQGHKQDDWNALSGQEREALTTEFLADVEVMRTARVLVCTFSSNVGRLAAMLRDGETVSLDDKWTNT
;
A
#
# COMPACT_ATOMS: atom_id res chain seq x y z
N ALA A 1 5.12 12.13 -24.64
CA ALA A 1 6.11 12.78 -23.75
C ALA A 1 5.80 12.52 -22.27
N ASN A 2 4.57 12.78 -21.79
CA ASN A 2 4.22 12.63 -20.36
C ASN A 2 4.32 11.20 -19.82
N SER A 3 3.97 10.17 -20.61
CA SER A 3 4.05 8.77 -20.15
C SER A 3 5.48 8.30 -19.82
N VAL A 4 6.49 8.85 -20.50
CA VAL A 4 7.91 8.52 -20.25
C VAL A 4 8.39 9.17 -18.95
N VAL A 5 7.95 10.39 -18.67
CA VAL A 5 8.28 11.12 -17.43
C VAL A 5 7.64 10.41 -16.23
N THR A 6 6.35 10.08 -16.31
CA THR A 6 5.64 9.35 -15.25
C THR A 6 6.28 7.98 -14.99
N ARG A 7 6.63 7.22 -16.04
CA ARG A 7 7.30 5.93 -15.88
C ARG A 7 8.65 6.07 -15.16
N ARG A 8 9.48 7.03 -15.56
CA ARG A 8 10.77 7.28 -14.89
C ARG A 8 10.58 7.69 -13.43
N GLY A 9 9.55 8.48 -13.12
CA GLY A 9 9.20 8.84 -11.74
C GLY A 9 8.85 7.61 -10.90
N ILE A 10 7.99 6.74 -11.42
CA ILE A 10 7.61 5.47 -10.78
C ILE A 10 8.84 4.57 -10.56
N GLU A 11 9.69 4.40 -11.58
CA GLU A 11 10.91 3.60 -11.47
C GLU A 11 11.87 4.16 -10.42
N GLY A 12 12.06 5.48 -10.39
CA GLY A 12 12.90 6.16 -9.40
C GLY A 12 12.41 5.90 -7.97
N LEU A 13 11.11 6.06 -7.74
CA LEU A 13 10.47 5.76 -6.47
C LEU A 13 10.60 4.28 -6.08
N ASN A 14 10.42 3.36 -7.02
CA ASN A 14 10.48 1.92 -6.71
C ASN A 14 11.91 1.42 -6.42
N ARG A 15 12.94 2.11 -6.93
CA ARG A 15 14.34 1.81 -6.54
C ARG A 15 14.60 2.05 -5.06
N GLU A 16 13.97 3.04 -4.45
CA GLU A 16 14.12 3.32 -3.01
C GLU A 16 13.70 2.14 -2.13
N LEU A 17 12.75 1.33 -2.61
CA LEU A 17 12.26 0.15 -1.89
C LEU A 17 13.16 -1.07 -2.08
N SER A 18 14.13 -1.03 -3.01
CA SER A 18 15.04 -2.13 -3.34
C SER A 18 14.29 -3.46 -3.54
N LEU A 19 13.19 -3.42 -4.31
CA LEU A 19 12.23 -4.53 -4.44
C LEU A 19 12.95 -5.83 -4.82
N PRO A 20 12.79 -6.93 -4.04
CA PRO A 20 13.32 -8.23 -4.43
C PRO A 20 12.48 -8.83 -5.56
N SER A 21 12.98 -9.92 -6.16
CA SER A 21 12.25 -10.64 -7.22
C SER A 21 10.93 -11.27 -6.75
N ALA A 22 10.77 -11.53 -5.44
CA ALA A 22 9.54 -12.01 -4.84
C ALA A 22 9.29 -11.33 -3.49
N PHE A 23 8.15 -10.65 -3.37
CA PHE A 23 7.68 -9.99 -2.16
C PHE A 23 6.16 -10.10 -2.01
N VAL A 24 5.67 -9.90 -0.79
CA VAL A 24 4.25 -9.67 -0.50
C VAL A 24 4.01 -8.16 -0.45
N ALA A 25 2.99 -7.66 -1.13
CA ALA A 25 2.51 -6.30 -0.94
C ALA A 25 1.35 -6.29 0.06
N VAL A 26 1.34 -5.32 0.96
CA VAL A 26 0.23 -5.08 1.90
C VAL A 26 -0.31 -3.69 1.65
N GLN A 27 -1.55 -3.60 1.19
CA GLN A 27 -2.24 -2.33 0.97
C GLN A 27 -3.06 -1.99 2.22
N ILE A 28 -2.70 -0.90 2.88
CA ILE A 28 -3.44 -0.37 4.03
C ILE A 28 -3.96 1.01 3.63
N ARG A 29 -5.28 1.22 3.74
CA ARG A 29 -5.88 2.53 3.55
C ARG A 29 -6.33 3.02 4.93
N ARG A 30 -5.69 4.07 5.45
CA ARG A 30 -6.16 4.79 6.64
C ARG A 30 -6.45 6.23 6.21
N GLY A 31 -7.60 6.77 6.59
CA GLY A 31 -8.03 8.10 6.14
C GLY A 31 -9.48 8.39 6.50
N ASP A 32 -10.11 9.33 5.79
CA ASP A 32 -11.53 9.71 5.91
C ASP A 32 -12.51 8.51 5.98
N LYS A 33 -12.15 7.40 5.33
CA LYS A 33 -12.90 6.14 5.33
C LYS A 33 -12.97 5.42 6.69
N VAL A 34 -12.02 5.66 7.59
CA VAL A 34 -12.00 5.07 8.94
C VAL A 34 -12.69 5.99 9.96
N ALA A 35 -12.76 7.30 9.69
CA ALA A 35 -13.29 8.32 10.60
C ALA A 35 -14.76 8.76 10.31
N GLY A 36 -15.38 8.26 9.23
CA GLY A 36 -16.76 8.62 8.88
C GLY A 36 -17.82 8.00 9.81
N ARG A 37 -18.95 8.70 10.01
CA ARG A 37 -20.16 8.21 10.72
C ARG A 37 -20.76 6.91 10.14
N ARG A 38 -20.26 6.43 9.01
CA ARG A 38 -20.58 5.13 8.43
C ARG A 38 -19.71 4.09 9.11
N ARG A 39 -20.29 3.26 9.97
CA ARG A 39 -19.66 2.11 10.64
C ARG A 39 -19.23 1.00 9.66
N GLU A 40 -18.61 1.34 8.53
CA GLU A 40 -18.31 0.41 7.43
C GLU A 40 -16.98 -0.34 7.61
N THR A 41 -16.14 0.03 8.60
CA THR A 41 -14.74 -0.49 8.67
C THR A 41 -14.36 -1.14 10.01
N LEU A 42 -15.31 -1.68 10.77
CA LEU A 42 -15.03 -2.36 12.05
C LEU A 42 -14.40 -3.77 11.92
N LYS A 43 -14.09 -4.28 10.72
CA LYS A 43 -13.77 -5.70 10.52
C LYS A 43 -12.29 -6.08 10.38
N VAL A 44 -11.39 -5.16 10.05
CA VAL A 44 -9.99 -5.50 9.78
C VAL A 44 -9.06 -4.68 10.66
N THR A 45 -8.39 -5.39 11.57
CA THR A 45 -7.44 -4.81 12.53
C THR A 45 -6.00 -4.95 12.02
N MET A 46 -5.07 -4.20 12.59
CA MET A 46 -3.65 -4.36 12.25
C MET A 46 -3.13 -5.79 12.48
N PRO A 47 -3.49 -6.49 13.59
CA PRO A 47 -3.19 -7.91 13.75
C PRO A 47 -3.64 -8.81 12.58
N ASP A 48 -4.76 -8.49 11.92
CA ASP A 48 -5.23 -9.27 10.76
C ASP A 48 -4.29 -9.09 9.57
N TYR A 49 -3.84 -7.86 9.31
CA TYR A 49 -2.83 -7.58 8.29
C TYR A 49 -1.50 -8.26 8.59
N VAL A 50 -1.03 -8.20 9.85
CA VAL A 50 0.23 -8.84 10.27
C VAL A 50 0.17 -10.35 10.04
N ARG A 51 -0.90 -11.01 10.51
CA ARG A 51 -1.10 -12.45 10.34
C ARG A 51 -1.11 -12.85 8.87
N ALA A 52 -1.84 -12.11 8.03
CA ALA A 52 -1.89 -12.38 6.60
C ALA A 52 -0.52 -12.17 5.92
N ALA A 53 0.20 -11.10 6.26
CA ALA A 53 1.54 -10.85 5.73
C ALA A 53 2.52 -11.98 6.09
N VAL A 54 2.52 -12.44 7.34
CA VAL A 54 3.38 -13.54 7.82
C VAL A 54 3.00 -14.88 7.20
N GLN A 55 1.70 -15.14 7.03
CA GLN A 55 1.18 -16.35 6.42
C GLN A 55 1.55 -16.47 4.94
N HIS A 56 1.52 -15.37 4.18
CA HIS A 56 1.80 -15.39 2.74
C HIS A 56 3.27 -15.10 2.38
N CYS A 57 4.05 -14.50 3.29
CA CYS A 57 5.49 -14.29 3.08
C CYS A 57 6.28 -15.58 3.37
N LYS A 58 6.22 -16.53 2.42
CA LYS A 58 6.92 -17.82 2.47
C LYS A 58 8.04 -17.89 1.42
N PRO A 59 9.11 -18.68 1.63
CA PRO A 59 10.19 -18.81 0.66
C PRO A 59 9.69 -19.03 -0.78
N PRO A 60 10.28 -18.36 -1.78
CA PRO A 60 11.48 -17.51 -1.70
C PRO A 60 11.24 -16.08 -1.17
N CYS A 61 10.01 -15.73 -0.78
CA CYS A 61 9.67 -14.41 -0.27
C CYS A 61 10.13 -14.23 1.19
N ALA A 62 10.93 -13.18 1.42
CA ALA A 62 11.40 -12.74 2.74
C ALA A 62 11.15 -11.24 2.98
N THR A 63 10.32 -10.61 2.14
CA THR A 63 10.07 -9.17 2.21
C THR A 63 8.59 -8.87 2.04
N VAL A 64 8.10 -7.99 2.91
CA VAL A 64 6.79 -7.36 2.84
C VAL A 64 6.99 -5.89 2.46
N ILE A 65 6.25 -5.42 1.47
CA ILE A 65 6.21 -4.03 1.07
C ILE A 65 4.85 -3.44 1.44
N VAL A 66 4.82 -2.37 2.23
CA VAL A 66 3.58 -1.71 2.65
C VAL A 66 3.27 -0.54 1.73
N CYS A 67 2.09 -0.56 1.16
CA CYS A 67 1.52 0.50 0.33
C CYS A 67 0.38 1.18 1.10
N THR A 68 0.67 2.36 1.65
CA THR A 68 -0.25 3.08 2.54
C THR A 68 -0.12 4.59 2.34
N ASP A 69 -1.24 5.28 2.52
CA ASP A 69 -1.31 6.74 2.63
C ASP A 69 -1.04 7.26 4.04
N ASP A 70 -0.93 6.36 5.02
CA ASP A 70 -0.61 6.64 6.41
C ASP A 70 0.70 5.93 6.79
N VAL A 71 1.76 6.70 7.02
CA VAL A 71 3.08 6.17 7.40
C VAL A 71 3.03 5.44 8.75
N SER A 72 2.20 5.89 9.68
CA SER A 72 2.05 5.24 11.00
C SER A 72 1.48 3.82 10.86
N ALA A 73 0.64 3.58 9.86
CA ALA A 73 0.12 2.24 9.56
C ALA A 73 1.22 1.28 9.10
N ALA A 74 2.19 1.78 8.33
CA ALA A 74 3.34 0.97 7.91
C ALA A 74 4.27 0.66 9.08
N GLU A 75 4.50 1.62 9.96
CA GLU A 75 5.30 1.43 11.17
C GLU A 75 4.66 0.39 12.12
N GLU A 76 3.35 0.47 12.31
CA GLU A 76 2.59 -0.47 13.13
C GLU A 76 2.63 -1.90 12.56
N LEU A 77 2.43 -2.05 11.23
CA LEU A 77 2.57 -3.35 10.56
C LEU A 77 4.01 -3.89 10.71
N ALA A 78 5.02 -3.05 10.50
CA ALA A 78 6.41 -3.44 10.59
C ALA A 78 6.79 -3.92 12.00
N ALA A 79 6.28 -3.25 13.04
CA ALA A 79 6.45 -3.66 14.42
C ALA A 79 5.81 -5.04 14.68
N GLY A 80 4.56 -5.23 14.24
CA GLY A 80 3.85 -6.50 14.39
C GLY A 80 4.52 -7.68 13.67
N VAL A 81 4.91 -7.48 12.41
CA VAL A 81 5.64 -8.52 11.63
C VAL A 81 6.99 -8.83 12.27
N ARG A 82 7.72 -7.83 12.78
CA ARG A 82 8.99 -8.06 13.48
C ARG A 82 8.80 -8.90 14.73
N GLN A 83 7.72 -8.67 15.48
CA GLN A 83 7.40 -9.45 16.68
C GLN A 83 7.04 -10.89 16.35
N GLU A 84 6.23 -11.12 15.30
CA GLU A 84 5.76 -12.46 14.93
C GLU A 84 6.81 -13.27 14.15
N ARG A 85 7.57 -12.62 13.26
CA ARG A 85 8.57 -13.27 12.41
C ARG A 85 9.73 -12.32 12.05
N PRO A 86 10.75 -12.19 12.91
CA PRO A 86 11.88 -11.26 12.74
C PRO A 86 12.69 -11.42 11.45
N SER A 87 12.62 -12.57 10.79
CA SER A 87 13.32 -12.83 9.53
C SER A 87 12.68 -12.18 8.30
N ILE A 88 11.43 -11.70 8.41
CA ILE A 88 10.77 -10.96 7.33
C ILE A 88 11.21 -9.49 7.40
N GLN A 89 11.71 -8.97 6.28
CA GLN A 89 11.98 -7.55 6.14
C GLN A 89 10.68 -6.82 5.76
N VAL A 90 10.37 -5.72 6.45
CA VAL A 90 9.23 -4.86 6.10
C VAL A 90 9.76 -3.53 5.60
N ARG A 91 9.27 -3.07 4.44
CA ARG A 91 9.68 -1.81 3.81
C ARG A 91 8.46 -1.04 3.35
N TRP A 92 8.57 0.29 3.33
CA TRP A 92 7.52 1.19 2.86
C TRP A 92 8.15 2.47 2.35
N ARG A 93 7.38 3.24 1.58
CA ARG A 93 7.80 4.56 1.12
C ARG A 93 7.70 5.55 2.27
N ALA A 94 8.82 6.20 2.61
CA ALA A 94 8.84 7.18 3.70
C ALA A 94 8.16 8.52 3.34
N ARG A 95 7.82 8.74 2.06
CA ARG A 95 7.14 9.94 1.52
C ARG A 95 7.77 11.26 2.01
N LYS A 96 9.11 11.33 2.06
CA LYS A 96 9.83 12.48 2.64
C LYS A 96 9.50 13.82 1.98
N ALA A 97 9.18 13.81 0.70
CA ALA A 97 8.80 15.00 -0.07
C ALA A 97 7.33 15.42 0.11
N THR A 98 6.48 14.52 0.62
CA THR A 98 5.06 14.82 0.91
C THR A 98 4.96 15.61 2.21
N PRO A 99 4.19 16.70 2.32
CA PRO A 99 3.92 17.39 3.58
C PRO A 99 3.41 16.45 4.69
N GLU A 100 3.84 16.65 5.94
CA GLU A 100 3.54 15.74 7.06
C GLU A 100 2.03 15.49 7.27
N HIS A 101 1.22 16.54 7.15
CA HIS A 101 -0.25 16.43 7.30
C HIS A 101 -0.91 15.54 6.24
N LEU A 102 -0.24 15.30 5.10
CA LEU A 102 -0.69 14.41 4.02
C LEU A 102 -0.15 12.97 4.16
N ARG A 103 0.72 12.70 5.14
CA ARG A 103 1.27 11.37 5.43
C ARG A 103 0.47 10.59 6.48
N GLN A 104 -0.67 11.13 6.90
CA GLN A 104 -1.54 10.60 7.96
C GLN A 104 -2.87 10.11 7.40
N GLY A 105 -2.88 9.69 6.13
CA GLY A 105 -4.07 9.29 5.41
C GLY A 105 -4.69 10.39 4.55
N HIS A 106 -5.48 9.96 3.58
CA HIS A 106 -6.12 10.88 2.62
C HIS A 106 -7.25 11.70 3.24
N LYS A 107 -7.21 13.00 2.96
CA LYS A 107 -8.27 13.98 3.25
C LYS A 107 -8.57 14.76 1.96
N GLN A 108 -9.83 14.71 1.53
CA GLN A 108 -10.23 15.28 0.24
C GLN A 108 -10.04 16.82 0.20
N ASP A 109 -10.30 17.50 1.31
CA ASP A 109 -10.17 18.96 1.38
C ASP A 109 -8.70 19.39 1.24
N ASP A 110 -7.79 18.72 1.93
CA ASP A 110 -6.34 18.97 1.83
C ASP A 110 -5.87 18.73 0.39
N TRP A 111 -6.32 17.66 -0.26
CA TRP A 111 -6.01 17.37 -1.66
C TRP A 111 -6.49 18.47 -2.62
N ASN A 112 -7.70 18.98 -2.41
CA ASN A 112 -8.30 20.00 -3.28
C ASN A 112 -7.56 21.35 -3.17
N ALA A 113 -6.89 21.62 -2.05
CA ALA A 113 -6.10 22.82 -1.83
C ALA A 113 -4.73 22.81 -2.54
N LEU A 114 -4.29 21.66 -3.05
CA LEU A 114 -2.97 21.50 -3.66
C LEU A 114 -2.86 22.12 -5.06
N SER A 115 -1.66 22.63 -5.36
CA SER A 115 -1.28 23.04 -6.71
C SER A 115 -1.32 21.86 -7.69
N GLY A 116 -1.33 22.15 -8.99
CA GLY A 116 -1.27 21.10 -10.02
C GLY A 116 -0.01 20.24 -9.91
N GLN A 117 1.13 20.87 -9.60
CA GLN A 117 2.42 20.20 -9.46
C GLN A 117 2.45 19.26 -8.25
N GLU A 118 1.91 19.68 -7.10
CA GLU A 118 1.83 18.84 -5.91
C GLU A 118 0.90 17.63 -6.15
N ARG A 119 -0.24 17.84 -6.81
CA ARG A 119 -1.14 16.74 -7.19
C ARG A 119 -0.46 15.76 -8.15
N GLU A 120 0.32 16.25 -9.11
CA GLU A 120 1.08 15.39 -10.03
C GLU A 120 2.12 14.54 -9.29
N ALA A 121 2.86 15.14 -8.34
CA ALA A 121 3.85 14.44 -7.54
C ALA A 121 3.21 13.34 -6.69
N LEU A 122 2.13 13.65 -5.97
CA LEU A 122 1.40 12.66 -5.15
C LEU A 122 0.72 11.59 -6.00
N THR A 123 0.23 11.95 -7.19
CA THR A 123 -0.31 10.97 -8.15
C THR A 123 0.79 10.03 -8.63
N THR A 124 1.99 10.53 -8.86
CA THR A 124 3.15 9.70 -9.24
C THR A 124 3.53 8.74 -8.11
N GLU A 125 3.51 9.19 -6.85
CA GLU A 125 3.71 8.32 -5.69
C GLU A 125 2.63 7.23 -5.59
N PHE A 126 1.36 7.61 -5.78
CA PHE A 126 0.24 6.66 -5.80
C PHE A 126 0.41 5.61 -6.91
N LEU A 127 0.76 6.02 -8.12
CA LEU A 127 0.99 5.09 -9.23
C LEU A 127 2.20 4.18 -8.98
N ALA A 128 3.21 4.66 -8.26
CA ALA A 128 4.33 3.83 -7.83
C ALA A 128 3.89 2.74 -6.85
N ASP A 129 3.03 3.07 -5.87
CA ASP A 129 2.43 2.08 -4.98
C ASP A 129 1.55 1.07 -5.75
N VAL A 130 0.78 1.53 -6.74
CA VAL A 130 0.00 0.65 -7.62
C VAL A 130 0.91 -0.32 -8.38
N GLU A 131 2.05 0.14 -8.89
CA GLU A 131 3.02 -0.72 -9.58
C GLU A 131 3.69 -1.73 -8.65
N VAL A 132 4.06 -1.31 -7.43
CA VAL A 132 4.55 -2.21 -6.37
C VAL A 132 3.52 -3.27 -6.07
N MET A 133 2.27 -2.85 -5.85
CA MET A 133 1.18 -3.77 -5.65
C MET A 133 1.14 -4.69 -6.85
N ARG A 134 0.91 -4.21 -8.08
CA ARG A 134 0.74 -5.00 -9.33
C ARG A 134 1.79 -6.09 -9.55
N THR A 135 3.04 -5.84 -9.18
CA THR A 135 4.18 -6.74 -9.41
C THR A 135 4.47 -7.71 -8.26
N ALA A 136 3.85 -7.53 -7.10
CA ALA A 136 4.01 -8.43 -5.96
C ALA A 136 3.60 -9.88 -6.27
N ARG A 137 4.19 -10.84 -5.55
CA ARG A 137 3.79 -12.26 -5.62
C ARG A 137 2.38 -12.47 -5.06
N VAL A 138 2.12 -11.86 -3.91
CA VAL A 138 0.81 -11.86 -3.24
C VAL A 138 0.49 -10.43 -2.85
N LEU A 139 -0.76 -10.01 -3.07
CA LEU A 139 -1.30 -8.76 -2.55
C LEU A 139 -2.25 -9.05 -1.39
N VAL A 140 -1.97 -8.53 -0.20
CA VAL A 140 -2.91 -8.49 0.93
C VAL A 140 -3.55 -7.10 0.95
N CYS A 141 -4.87 -7.01 0.93
CA CYS A 141 -5.58 -5.73 0.92
C CYS A 141 -6.98 -5.84 1.55
N THR A 142 -7.77 -4.79 1.39
CA THR A 142 -9.21 -4.79 1.63
C THR A 142 -9.93 -4.47 0.33
N PHE A 143 -10.92 -5.26 -0.06
CA PHE A 143 -11.72 -4.96 -1.25
C PHE A 143 -12.76 -3.88 -1.01
N SER A 144 -13.05 -3.51 0.22
CA SER A 144 -13.73 -2.24 0.42
C SER A 144 -12.91 -1.08 -0.18
N SER A 145 -11.56 -1.15 -0.19
CA SER A 145 -10.68 -0.14 -0.80
C SER A 145 -10.72 -0.19 -2.33
N ASN A 146 -11.07 0.93 -2.98
CA ASN A 146 -10.99 1.05 -4.44
C ASN A 146 -9.56 0.84 -4.95
N VAL A 147 -8.55 1.23 -4.15
CA VAL A 147 -7.14 1.02 -4.47
C VAL A 147 -6.78 -0.47 -4.45
N GLY A 148 -7.26 -1.20 -3.43
CA GLY A 148 -7.09 -2.66 -3.34
C GLY A 148 -7.72 -3.36 -4.53
N ARG A 149 -8.98 -3.03 -4.87
CA ARG A 149 -9.68 -3.56 -6.05
C ARG A 149 -8.97 -3.23 -7.37
N LEU A 150 -8.53 -1.99 -7.55
CA LEU A 150 -7.79 -1.58 -8.75
C LEU A 150 -6.53 -2.42 -8.92
N ALA A 151 -5.70 -2.51 -7.88
CA ALA A 151 -4.44 -3.25 -7.94
C ALA A 151 -4.64 -4.76 -8.18
N ALA A 152 -5.78 -5.28 -7.73
CA ALA A 152 -6.19 -6.66 -7.93
C ALA A 152 -6.66 -6.92 -9.38
N MET A 153 -7.42 -6.02 -10.00
CA MET A 153 -7.76 -6.11 -11.43
C MET A 153 -6.56 -5.99 -12.38
N LEU A 154 -5.48 -5.33 -11.94
CA LEU A 154 -4.30 -5.07 -12.78
C LEU A 154 -3.25 -6.18 -12.74
N ARG A 155 -3.49 -7.27 -12.00
CA ARG A 155 -2.50 -8.34 -11.77
C ARG A 155 -3.08 -9.72 -12.08
N ASP A 156 -2.19 -10.65 -12.38
CA ASP A 156 -2.50 -12.09 -12.51
C ASP A 156 -2.17 -12.89 -11.24
N GLY A 157 -1.55 -12.25 -10.24
CA GLY A 157 -1.10 -12.89 -8.99
C GLY A 157 -2.20 -13.02 -7.93
N GLU A 158 -1.93 -13.83 -6.89
CA GLU A 158 -2.84 -14.02 -5.76
C GLU A 158 -3.16 -12.68 -5.08
N THR A 159 -4.44 -12.44 -4.83
CA THR A 159 -4.92 -11.33 -4.00
C THR A 159 -5.75 -11.88 -2.84
N VAL A 160 -5.40 -11.48 -1.64
CA VAL A 160 -6.07 -11.83 -0.39
C VAL A 160 -6.73 -10.57 0.15
N SER A 161 -8.06 -10.58 0.20
CA SER A 161 -8.83 -9.53 0.85
C SER A 161 -9.20 -9.93 2.27
N LEU A 162 -9.04 -9.01 3.21
CA LEU A 162 -9.31 -9.23 4.63
C LEU A 162 -10.76 -8.90 5.04
N ASP A 163 -11.54 -8.24 4.17
CA ASP A 163 -12.94 -7.89 4.46
C ASP A 163 -13.93 -8.61 3.54
N ASP A 164 -14.07 -8.13 2.31
CA ASP A 164 -15.03 -8.67 1.35
C ASP A 164 -14.40 -9.78 0.51
N LYS A 165 -15.21 -10.78 0.18
CA LYS A 165 -14.80 -11.84 -0.76
C LYS A 165 -14.95 -11.32 -2.18
N TRP A 166 -13.86 -11.35 -2.94
CA TRP A 166 -13.88 -11.17 -4.37
C TRP A 166 -12.70 -11.94 -4.95
N THR A 167 -12.80 -12.31 -6.22
CA THR A 167 -11.75 -12.99 -6.95
C THR A 167 -11.53 -12.20 -8.23
N ASN A 168 -10.27 -12.05 -8.64
CA ASN A 168 -9.91 -11.31 -9.85
C ASN A 168 -10.24 -12.11 -11.13
N THR A 169 -11.07 -13.15 -11.03
CA THR A 169 -11.51 -14.07 -12.09
C THR A 169 -12.99 -13.87 -12.38
#